data_AF-A0AAV0FM35-F1
#
_entry.id   AF-A0AAV0FM35-F1
#
_cell.length_a   1.000
_cell.length_b   1.000
_cell.length_c   1.000
_cell.angle_alpha   90.00
_cell.angle_beta   90.00
_cell.angle_gamma   90.00
#
_symmetry.space_group_name_H-M   'P 1'
#
loop_
_entity.id
_entity.type
_entity.pdbx_description
1 polymer ?
#
loop_
_entity_poly.entity_id
_entity_poly.type
_entity_poly.pdbx_seq_one_letter_code
_entity_poly.pdbx_strand_id
1 'polypeptide(L)'
;MTTQIAVSSKALEGVHGIHLVTHSPLVLEEQKLHGDIHLSTRENLSFGTSPRVTVQRVWQQRPACLKPIHCHASCDKNLAETVANVLTSLPFIALGILTPRKNLNCKLYANSLIGVGIASSVYHSSRGKLRNLLRWADYTMIATATLCLSRAVGNESPKLFMAASAALLPIQPLMVSAVHTGMMEVAFAKRAFHDPDLRMAHNVHKMSSLFGGALFIADDLFPETPFLHAGWHLAAAVGVSACNKLLH
;
A
#
# COMPACT_ATOMS: atom_id res chain seq x y z
N MET A 1 -6.88 -0.53 -57.86
CA MET A 1 -6.61 -1.74 -57.05
C MET A 1 -5.90 -2.76 -57.94
N THR A 2 -4.79 -3.42 -57.65
CA THR A 2 -3.84 -3.46 -56.51
C THR A 2 -2.69 -4.36 -57.02
N THR A 3 -1.47 -3.80 -57.12
CA THR A 3 -0.09 -4.39 -56.94
C THR A 3 0.27 -5.80 -57.44
N GLN A 4 1.30 -5.96 -58.29
CA GLN A 4 2.75 -6.23 -57.99
C GLN A 4 2.98 -7.57 -57.25
N ILE A 5 3.99 -8.42 -57.53
CA ILE A 5 5.44 -8.17 -57.50
C ILE A 5 6.18 -9.28 -58.30
N ALA A 6 7.27 -8.91 -58.98
CA ALA A 6 8.24 -9.81 -59.61
C ALA A 6 9.51 -9.98 -58.73
N VAL A 7 10.13 -11.16 -58.87
CA VAL A 7 11.27 -11.73 -58.12
C VAL A 7 12.63 -11.24 -58.65
N SER A 8 13.68 -11.14 -57.81
CA SER A 8 15.03 -11.70 -58.11
C SER A 8 15.99 -11.64 -56.90
N SER A 9 16.97 -12.55 -56.92
CA SER A 9 17.88 -13.01 -55.86
C SER A 9 19.36 -12.68 -56.15
N LYS A 10 20.25 -12.95 -55.17
CA LYS A 10 21.75 -12.94 -55.09
C LYS A 10 22.34 -11.75 -54.30
N ALA A 11 23.00 -11.93 -53.14
CA ALA A 11 24.27 -12.61 -52.77
C ALA A 11 25.53 -11.73 -52.97
N LEU A 12 26.33 -11.53 -51.90
CA LEU A 12 27.77 -11.17 -51.79
C LEU A 12 28.12 -11.07 -50.28
N GLU A 13 28.99 -11.91 -49.69
CA GLU A 13 30.47 -11.72 -49.55
C GLU A 13 30.81 -10.32 -48.99
N GLY A 14 31.50 -10.09 -47.88
CA GLY A 14 32.68 -10.76 -47.30
C GLY A 14 33.80 -9.72 -47.16
N VAL A 15 34.42 -9.62 -45.97
CA VAL A 15 35.87 -9.30 -45.75
C VAL A 15 36.34 -7.81 -45.55
N HIS A 16 37.16 -7.60 -44.49
CA HIS A 16 38.15 -6.52 -44.17
C HIS A 16 37.62 -5.13 -43.75
N GLY A 17 38.19 -4.36 -42.81
CA GLY A 17 39.44 -4.41 -42.04
C GLY A 17 39.94 -2.98 -41.75
N ILE A 18 40.47 -2.74 -40.54
CA ILE A 18 41.50 -1.75 -40.14
C ILE A 18 41.10 -0.27 -39.83
N HIS A 19 41.70 0.15 -38.71
CA HIS A 19 41.75 1.39 -37.92
C HIS A 19 42.26 2.65 -38.66
N LEU A 20 41.79 3.85 -38.28
CA LEU A 20 42.58 5.09 -38.40
C LEU A 20 42.22 6.08 -37.28
N VAL A 21 43.23 6.45 -36.48
CA VAL A 21 43.23 7.54 -35.50
C VAL A 21 44.17 8.61 -36.03
N THR A 22 43.74 9.89 -36.06
CA THR A 22 44.62 11.03 -36.36
C THR A 22 44.30 12.21 -35.43
N HIS A 23 45.38 12.82 -34.92
CA HIS A 23 45.48 13.82 -33.84
C HIS A 23 45.21 15.30 -34.28
N SER A 24 45.00 16.16 -33.25
CA SER A 24 44.96 17.65 -33.09
C SER A 24 46.03 18.49 -33.86
N PRO A 25 46.23 19.85 -33.72
CA PRO A 25 45.64 20.95 -32.88
C PRO A 25 45.53 22.38 -33.56
N LEU A 26 45.32 23.44 -32.74
CA LEU A 26 45.56 24.92 -32.91
C LEU A 26 44.34 25.80 -33.29
N VAL A 27 43.78 26.64 -32.39
CA VAL A 27 44.22 27.90 -31.72
C VAL A 27 43.92 29.17 -32.55
N LEU A 28 43.06 30.05 -31.99
CA LEU A 28 43.10 31.50 -32.21
C LEU A 28 42.60 32.21 -30.94
N GLU A 29 43.50 32.96 -30.29
CA GLU A 29 43.24 33.89 -29.20
C GLU A 29 42.56 35.18 -29.69
N GLU A 30 41.77 35.81 -28.82
CA GLU A 30 41.79 37.27 -28.72
C GLU A 30 41.55 37.70 -27.25
N GLN A 31 42.53 38.43 -26.71
CA GLN A 31 42.62 38.91 -25.32
C GLN A 31 42.62 40.44 -25.34
N LYS A 32 41.82 41.10 -24.49
CA LYS A 32 42.13 42.47 -24.01
C LYS A 32 41.51 42.76 -22.63
N LEU A 33 42.31 43.45 -21.82
CA LEU A 33 42.28 43.60 -20.37
C LEU A 33 42.05 45.08 -20.00
N HIS A 34 41.04 45.44 -19.17
CA HIS A 34 41.09 46.55 -18.20
C HIS A 34 39.78 46.76 -17.40
N GLY A 35 39.87 47.05 -16.09
CA GLY A 35 38.83 47.73 -15.31
C GLY A 35 38.49 47.11 -13.94
N ASP A 36 38.60 47.90 -12.88
CA ASP A 36 38.67 47.53 -11.45
C ASP A 36 37.33 47.72 -10.68
N ILE A 37 37.15 46.95 -9.58
CA ILE A 37 36.23 47.06 -8.39
C ILE A 37 34.71 47.36 -8.54
N HIS A 38 33.84 46.41 -8.15
CA HIS A 38 32.81 46.61 -7.09
C HIS A 38 32.12 45.32 -6.58
N LEU A 39 31.70 45.38 -5.31
CA LEU A 39 31.16 44.34 -4.42
C LEU A 39 29.84 43.64 -4.82
N SER A 40 29.71 42.45 -4.22
CA SER A 40 28.51 41.70 -3.84
C SER A 40 28.04 40.61 -4.82
N THR A 41 28.17 39.35 -4.40
CA THR A 41 27.25 38.27 -4.77
C THR A 41 27.34 37.16 -3.70
N ARG A 42 26.46 37.28 -2.71
CA ARG A 42 25.59 36.22 -2.18
C ARG A 42 26.12 34.78 -2.34
N GLU A 43 26.74 34.26 -1.27
CA GLU A 43 26.94 32.82 -1.12
C GLU A 43 25.58 32.11 -1.08
N ASN A 44 25.31 31.36 -2.14
CA ASN A 44 24.22 30.39 -2.20
C ASN A 44 24.65 29.12 -1.47
N LEU A 45 24.35 29.00 -0.18
CA LEU A 45 24.27 27.71 0.51
C LEU A 45 22.85 27.17 0.36
N SER A 46 22.62 26.48 -0.76
CA SER A 46 21.42 25.73 -1.06
C SER A 46 21.33 24.48 -0.17
N PHE A 47 20.95 24.66 1.10
CA PHE A 47 20.49 23.53 1.92
C PHE A 47 19.04 23.20 1.56
N GLY A 48 18.87 22.63 0.37
CA GLY A 48 17.59 22.21 -0.20
C GLY A 48 17.53 20.70 -0.36
N THR A 49 17.84 19.91 0.67
CA THR A 49 17.63 18.46 0.62
C THR A 49 16.13 18.19 0.68
N SER A 50 15.51 18.02 -0.49
CA SER A 50 14.07 17.78 -0.60
C SER A 50 13.67 16.51 0.17
N PRO A 51 12.79 16.59 1.19
CA PRO A 51 12.36 15.42 1.98
C PRO A 51 11.71 14.31 1.12
N ARG A 52 11.24 14.66 -0.08
CA ARG A 52 10.62 13.76 -1.04
C ARG A 52 11.58 12.70 -1.59
N VAL A 53 12.88 13.03 -1.72
CA VAL A 53 13.91 12.12 -2.24
C VAL A 53 14.32 11.08 -1.19
N THR A 54 14.33 11.46 0.08
CA THR A 54 14.70 10.57 1.20
C THR A 54 13.64 9.50 1.41
N VAL A 55 12.35 9.87 1.40
CA VAL A 55 11.25 8.90 1.55
C VAL A 55 11.23 7.90 0.40
N GLN A 56 11.44 8.36 -0.84
CA GLN A 56 11.49 7.47 -2.01
C GLN A 56 12.68 6.51 -1.96
N ARG A 57 13.84 6.95 -1.46
CA ARG A 57 15.03 6.11 -1.30
C ARG A 57 14.86 5.05 -0.21
N VAL A 58 14.37 5.45 0.96
CA VAL A 58 14.03 4.53 2.07
C VAL A 58 12.99 3.51 1.63
N TRP A 59 12.00 3.94 0.84
CA TRP A 59 10.97 3.07 0.28
C TRP A 59 11.52 1.98 -0.66
N GLN A 60 12.44 2.34 -1.54
CA GLN A 60 13.05 1.41 -2.50
C GLN A 60 14.05 0.45 -1.83
N GLN A 61 14.70 0.88 -0.75
CA GLN A 61 15.70 0.09 -0.02
C GLN A 61 15.12 -0.80 1.08
N ARG A 62 13.80 -0.97 1.14
CA ARG A 62 13.19 -1.74 2.21
C ARG A 62 13.57 -3.24 2.14
N PRO A 63 13.94 -3.87 3.27
CA PRO A 63 14.29 -5.29 3.33
C PRO A 63 13.26 -6.21 2.67
N ALA A 64 13.69 -7.37 2.19
CA ALA A 64 12.83 -8.31 1.44
C ALA A 64 11.59 -8.76 2.22
N CYS A 65 11.66 -8.82 3.55
CA CYS A 65 10.52 -9.10 4.44
C CYS A 65 9.52 -7.93 4.60
N LEU A 66 9.82 -6.76 4.00
CA LEU A 66 8.98 -5.55 3.95
C LEU A 66 8.42 -5.31 2.54
N LYS A 67 8.79 -6.15 1.57
CA LYS A 67 8.08 -6.19 0.31
C LYS A 67 6.73 -6.84 0.62
N PRO A 68 5.60 -6.25 0.18
CA PRO A 68 4.35 -6.98 0.14
C PRO A 68 4.63 -8.36 -0.49
N ILE A 69 3.85 -9.37 -0.11
CA ILE A 69 3.72 -10.62 -0.89
C ILE A 69 3.64 -10.19 -2.37
N HIS A 70 4.24 -10.95 -3.29
CA HIS A 70 4.30 -10.63 -4.72
C HIS A 70 2.90 -10.59 -5.34
N CYS A 71 2.06 -9.63 -4.91
CA CYS A 71 0.83 -9.28 -5.52
C CYS A 71 1.26 -8.63 -6.82
N HIS A 72 1.06 -9.36 -7.91
CA HIS A 72 1.23 -8.83 -9.24
C HIS A 72 0.63 -7.42 -9.30
N ALA A 73 1.30 -6.52 -10.01
CA ALA A 73 0.80 -5.18 -10.29
C ALA A 73 -0.43 -5.21 -11.23
N SER A 74 -1.23 -6.29 -11.20
CA SER A 74 -2.51 -6.41 -11.87
C SER A 74 -3.47 -5.43 -11.20
N CYS A 75 -3.54 -4.26 -11.83
CA CYS A 75 -4.51 -3.20 -11.64
C CYS A 75 -5.93 -3.74 -11.43
N ASP A 76 -6.81 -2.89 -10.89
CA ASP A 76 -8.23 -2.98 -11.23
C ASP A 76 -8.30 -2.93 -12.77
N LYS A 77 -8.64 -4.05 -13.40
CA LYS A 77 -8.43 -4.28 -14.84
C LYS A 77 -9.33 -3.42 -15.68
N ASN A 78 -10.49 -3.09 -15.13
CA ASN A 78 -11.52 -2.30 -15.78
C ASN A 78 -12.14 -1.31 -14.77
N LEU A 79 -12.90 -0.37 -15.32
CA LEU A 79 -13.61 0.63 -14.53
C LEU A 79 -14.59 -0.01 -13.55
N ALA A 80 -15.24 -1.11 -13.92
CA ALA A 80 -16.21 -1.79 -13.06
C ALA A 80 -15.56 -2.36 -11.79
N GLU A 81 -14.36 -2.94 -11.88
CA GLU A 81 -13.59 -3.39 -10.71
C GLU A 81 -13.17 -2.21 -9.83
N THR A 82 -12.75 -1.09 -10.45
CA THR A 82 -12.42 0.13 -9.69
C THR A 82 -13.63 0.62 -8.89
N VAL A 83 -14.79 0.71 -9.55
CA VAL A 83 -16.05 1.11 -8.91
C VAL A 83 -16.44 0.11 -7.81
N ALA A 84 -16.35 -1.19 -8.08
CA ALA A 84 -16.66 -2.24 -7.10
C ALA A 84 -15.76 -2.14 -5.86
N ASN A 85 -14.44 -1.99 -6.04
CA ASN A 85 -13.49 -1.89 -4.95
C ASN A 85 -13.72 -0.62 -4.10
N VAL A 86 -14.01 0.53 -4.73
CA VAL A 86 -14.38 1.76 -4.02
C VAL A 86 -15.69 1.59 -3.26
N LEU A 87 -16.75 1.08 -3.89
CA LEU A 87 -18.05 0.88 -3.25
C LEU A 87 -17.96 -0.08 -2.05
N THR A 88 -17.20 -1.16 -2.19
CA THR A 88 -16.98 -2.13 -1.11
C THR A 88 -16.05 -1.62 -0.01
N SER A 89 -15.37 -0.49 -0.20
CA SER A 89 -14.58 0.20 0.84
C SER A 89 -15.44 1.12 1.73
N LEU A 90 -16.55 1.65 1.21
CA LEU A 90 -17.44 2.57 1.94
C LEU A 90 -18.04 2.00 3.24
N PRO A 91 -18.39 0.70 3.33
CA PRO A 91 -18.84 0.10 4.58
C PRO A 91 -17.91 0.34 5.76
N PHE A 92 -16.59 0.40 5.58
CA PHE A 92 -15.66 0.68 6.69
C PHE A 92 -15.85 2.09 7.27
N ILE A 93 -16.19 3.08 6.44
CA ILE A 93 -16.52 4.44 6.88
C ILE A 93 -17.80 4.40 7.71
N ALA A 94 -18.86 3.77 7.18
CA ALA A 94 -20.13 3.64 7.88
C ALA A 94 -19.97 2.91 9.23
N LEU A 95 -19.22 1.80 9.25
CA LEU A 95 -18.92 1.05 10.46
C LEU A 95 -18.15 1.90 11.48
N GLY A 96 -17.16 2.69 11.05
CA GLY A 96 -16.42 3.59 11.94
C GLY A 96 -17.28 4.74 12.50
N ILE A 97 -18.31 5.19 11.78
CA ILE A 97 -19.29 6.15 12.29
C ILE A 97 -20.19 5.49 13.34
N LEU A 98 -20.66 4.27 13.09
CA LEU A 98 -21.58 3.52 13.96
C LEU A 98 -20.89 2.88 15.17
N THR A 99 -19.56 2.79 15.17
CA THR A 99 -18.79 2.16 16.26
C THR A 99 -18.93 2.94 17.58
N PRO A 100 -19.18 2.26 18.73
CA PRO A 100 -19.27 2.92 20.02
C PRO A 100 -18.03 3.75 20.39
N ARG A 101 -18.22 4.96 20.92
CA ARG A 101 -17.13 5.91 21.27
C ARG A 101 -16.96 6.11 22.79
N LYS A 102 -17.18 5.05 23.56
CA LYS A 102 -17.24 5.06 25.04
C LYS A 102 -15.95 5.52 25.73
N ASN A 103 -14.79 5.23 25.14
CA ASN A 103 -13.48 5.60 25.68
C ASN A 103 -12.49 5.96 24.57
N LEU A 104 -11.28 6.42 24.93
CA LEU A 104 -10.25 6.82 23.97
C LEU A 104 -9.86 5.68 23.00
N ASN A 105 -9.71 4.44 23.49
CA ASN A 105 -9.34 3.31 22.63
C ASN A 105 -10.43 3.02 21.59
N CYS A 106 -11.70 3.05 22.00
CA CYS A 106 -12.81 2.88 21.06
C CYS A 106 -12.91 4.05 20.06
N LYS A 107 -12.62 5.28 20.49
CA LYS A 107 -12.55 6.45 19.57
C LYS A 107 -11.44 6.30 18.54
N LEU A 108 -10.25 5.86 18.97
CA LEU A 108 -9.12 5.60 18.07
C LEU A 108 -9.46 4.50 17.07
N TYR A 109 -10.05 3.40 17.53
CA TYR A 109 -10.53 2.33 16.66
C TYR A 109 -11.59 2.82 15.65
N ALA A 110 -12.63 3.50 16.12
CA ALA A 110 -13.68 4.06 15.26
C ALA A 110 -13.11 4.99 14.17
N ASN A 111 -12.18 5.87 14.53
CA ASN A 111 -11.52 6.77 13.57
C ASN A 111 -10.58 6.00 12.61
N SER A 112 -9.90 4.96 13.11
CA SER A 112 -9.05 4.13 12.26
C SER A 112 -9.84 3.36 11.20
N LEU A 113 -11.06 2.90 11.50
CA LEU A 113 -11.96 2.28 10.51
C LEU A 113 -12.39 3.26 9.41
N ILE A 114 -12.71 4.49 9.79
CA ILE A 114 -12.98 5.57 8.81
C ILE A 114 -11.74 5.76 7.93
N GLY A 115 -10.55 5.79 8.54
CA GLY A 115 -9.29 5.89 7.83
C GLY A 115 -9.03 4.73 6.87
N VAL A 116 -9.40 3.48 7.21
CA VAL A 116 -9.33 2.32 6.30
C VAL A 116 -10.20 2.57 5.07
N GLY A 117 -11.48 2.94 5.26
CA GLY A 117 -12.37 3.17 4.14
C GLY A 117 -11.91 4.31 3.22
N ILE A 118 -11.36 5.39 3.79
CA ILE A 118 -10.78 6.50 3.02
C ILE A 118 -9.51 6.06 2.28
N ALA A 119 -8.56 5.42 2.97
CA ALA A 119 -7.28 5.01 2.40
C ALA A 119 -7.49 4.02 1.26
N SER A 120 -8.35 3.02 1.44
CA SER A 120 -8.70 2.03 0.42
C SER A 120 -9.39 2.70 -0.79
N SER A 121 -10.37 3.58 -0.55
CA SER A 121 -11.05 4.30 -1.64
C SER A 121 -10.08 5.14 -2.48
N VAL A 122 -9.16 5.86 -1.83
CA VAL A 122 -8.12 6.66 -2.50
C VAL A 122 -7.13 5.77 -3.23
N TYR A 123 -6.73 4.63 -2.66
CA TYR A 123 -5.87 3.65 -3.30
C TYR A 123 -6.50 3.11 -4.60
N HIS A 124 -7.72 2.60 -4.55
CA HIS A 124 -8.39 2.05 -5.74
C HIS A 124 -8.70 3.11 -6.79
N SER A 125 -8.98 4.35 -6.38
CA SER A 125 -9.16 5.48 -7.30
C SER A 125 -7.86 5.95 -7.95
N SER A 126 -6.69 5.51 -7.46
CA SER A 126 -5.40 6.00 -7.93
C SER A 126 -4.79 5.18 -9.07
N ARG A 127 -3.90 5.84 -9.83
CA ARG A 127 -3.18 5.27 -10.98
C ARG A 127 -1.68 5.60 -10.91
N GLY A 128 -0.87 4.86 -11.66
CA GLY A 128 0.57 5.12 -11.81
C GLY A 128 1.38 4.94 -10.53
N LYS A 129 2.50 5.68 -10.40
CA LYS A 129 3.47 5.52 -9.30
C LYS A 129 2.89 5.87 -7.91
N LEU A 130 1.91 6.76 -7.84
CA LEU A 130 1.26 7.16 -6.57
C LEU A 130 0.51 5.97 -5.92
N ARG A 131 -0.01 5.06 -6.75
CA ARG A 131 -0.74 3.87 -6.29
C ARG A 131 0.08 2.99 -5.35
N ASN A 132 1.39 2.88 -5.57
CA ASN A 132 2.26 2.09 -4.69
C ASN A 132 2.36 2.66 -3.27
N LEU A 133 2.38 4.00 -3.15
CA LEU A 133 2.37 4.68 -1.85
C LEU A 133 1.00 4.54 -1.20
N LEU A 134 -0.08 4.68 -1.96
CA LEU A 134 -1.45 4.56 -1.45
C LEU A 134 -1.80 3.14 -1.04
N ARG A 135 -1.29 2.12 -1.74
CA ARG A 135 -1.40 0.70 -1.34
C ARG A 135 -0.77 0.47 0.02
N TRP A 136 0.40 1.05 0.24
CA TRP A 136 1.07 0.96 1.53
C TRP A 136 0.29 1.69 2.62
N ALA A 137 -0.22 2.89 2.32
CA ALA A 137 -1.05 3.63 3.26
C ALA A 137 -2.30 2.83 3.65
N ASP A 138 -2.95 2.19 2.68
CA ASP A 138 -4.12 1.33 2.88
C ASP A 138 -3.81 0.14 3.80
N TYR A 139 -2.77 -0.67 3.49
CA TYR A 139 -2.36 -1.76 4.37
C TYR A 139 -1.91 -1.31 5.76
N THR A 140 -1.24 -0.16 5.84
CA THR A 140 -0.85 0.42 7.13
C THR A 140 -2.07 0.85 7.93
N MET A 141 -3.11 1.37 7.28
CA MET A 141 -4.37 1.72 7.93
C MET A 141 -5.15 0.50 8.40
N ILE A 142 -5.19 -0.59 7.62
CA ILE A 142 -5.76 -1.87 8.06
C ILE A 142 -5.04 -2.38 9.31
N ALA A 143 -3.71 -2.36 9.30
CA ALA A 143 -2.89 -2.74 10.44
C ALA A 143 -3.12 -1.83 11.66
N THR A 144 -3.29 -0.53 11.43
CA THR A 144 -3.60 0.44 12.49
C THR A 144 -4.97 0.15 13.09
N ALA A 145 -5.98 -0.18 12.27
CA ALA A 145 -7.31 -0.49 12.75
C ALA A 145 -7.37 -1.77 13.58
N THR A 146 -6.68 -2.82 13.15
CA THR A 146 -6.55 -4.08 13.92
C THR A 146 -5.80 -3.88 15.24
N LEU A 147 -4.72 -3.09 15.24
CA LEU A 147 -4.01 -2.66 16.45
C LEU A 147 -4.97 -1.92 17.41
N CYS A 148 -5.69 -0.91 16.92
CA CYS A 148 -6.64 -0.15 17.74
C CYS A 148 -7.79 -1.02 18.28
N LEU A 149 -8.32 -1.94 17.48
CA LEU A 149 -9.36 -2.88 17.89
C LEU A 149 -8.89 -3.77 19.02
N SER A 150 -7.73 -4.42 18.85
CA SER A 150 -7.18 -5.31 19.88
C SER A 150 -6.94 -4.58 21.21
N ARG A 151 -6.57 -3.29 21.16
CA ARG A 151 -6.44 -2.43 22.35
C ARG A 151 -7.79 -2.07 22.98
N ALA A 152 -8.81 -1.85 22.15
CA ALA A 152 -10.15 -1.54 22.62
C ALA A 152 -10.84 -2.75 23.27
N VAL A 153 -10.54 -3.96 22.77
CA VAL A 153 -11.08 -5.23 23.29
C VAL A 153 -10.24 -5.79 24.45
N GLY A 154 -8.90 -5.69 24.38
CA GLY A 154 -7.98 -6.30 25.34
C GLY A 154 -7.23 -5.28 26.18
N ASN A 155 -7.54 -5.22 27.49
CA ASN A 155 -6.79 -4.40 28.45
C ASN A 155 -5.51 -5.10 28.97
N GLU A 156 -5.26 -6.35 28.58
CA GLU A 156 -4.18 -7.19 29.14
C GLU A 156 -2.86 -7.08 28.37
N SER A 157 -2.82 -6.37 27.23
CA SER A 157 -1.60 -6.23 26.43
C SER A 157 -0.60 -5.26 27.09
N PRO A 158 0.68 -5.65 27.25
CA PRO A 158 1.70 -4.74 27.79
C PRO A 158 1.81 -3.47 26.94
N LYS A 159 1.91 -2.29 27.56
CA LYS A 159 2.06 -1.01 26.84
C LYS A 159 3.25 -1.02 25.87
N LEU A 160 4.33 -1.70 26.24
CA LEU A 160 5.52 -1.87 25.40
C LEU A 160 5.23 -2.67 24.13
N PHE A 161 4.44 -3.74 24.24
CA PHE A 161 4.04 -4.53 23.08
C PHE A 161 3.21 -3.68 22.10
N MET A 162 2.24 -2.91 22.62
CA MET A 162 1.44 -1.99 21.80
C MET A 162 2.30 -0.91 21.12
N ALA A 163 3.28 -0.36 21.83
CA ALA A 163 4.22 0.61 21.27
C ALA A 163 5.14 -0.01 20.21
N ALA A 164 5.63 -1.23 20.43
CA ALA A 164 6.44 -1.96 19.47
C ALA A 164 5.64 -2.27 18.20
N SER A 165 4.40 -2.76 18.33
CA SER A 165 3.52 -2.98 17.18
C SER A 165 3.23 -1.69 16.43
N ALA A 166 3.01 -0.57 17.13
CA ALA A 166 2.82 0.74 16.50
C ALA A 166 4.07 1.19 15.71
N ALA A 167 5.27 0.96 16.26
CA ALA A 167 6.53 1.26 15.57
C ALA A 167 6.76 0.35 14.34
N LEU A 168 6.21 -0.86 14.34
CA LEU A 168 6.29 -1.82 13.24
C LEU A 168 5.23 -1.62 12.15
N LEU A 169 4.17 -0.84 12.39
CA LEU A 169 3.13 -0.53 11.40
C LEU A 169 3.67 -0.12 10.02
N PRO A 170 4.61 0.86 9.90
CA PRO A 170 5.12 1.28 8.59
C PRO A 170 6.04 0.24 7.94
N ILE A 171 6.51 -0.74 8.71
CA ILE A 171 7.54 -1.71 8.34
C ILE A 171 6.87 -3.03 7.91
N GLN A 172 6.07 -3.65 8.78
CA GLN A 172 5.41 -4.95 8.55
C GLN A 172 3.91 -4.91 8.89
N PRO A 173 3.09 -4.17 8.13
CA PRO A 173 1.66 -4.02 8.41
C PRO A 173 0.90 -5.35 8.42
N LEU A 174 1.23 -6.29 7.54
CA LEU A 174 0.57 -7.61 7.48
C LEU A 174 0.83 -8.45 8.73
N MET A 175 2.08 -8.50 9.21
CA MET A 175 2.43 -9.22 10.42
C MET A 175 1.74 -8.61 11.65
N VAL A 176 1.76 -7.29 11.78
CA VAL A 176 1.05 -6.57 12.84
C VAL A 176 -0.44 -6.89 12.79
N SER A 177 -1.05 -6.86 11.60
CA SER A 177 -2.47 -7.20 11.42
C SER A 177 -2.77 -8.63 11.85
N ALA A 178 -1.95 -9.60 11.44
CA ALA A 178 -2.13 -11.01 11.78
C ALA A 178 -2.07 -11.25 13.29
N VAL A 179 -1.05 -10.69 13.96
CA VAL A 179 -0.87 -10.82 15.41
C VAL A 179 -2.06 -10.20 16.17
N HIS A 180 -2.42 -8.96 15.83
CA HIS A 180 -3.50 -8.27 16.55
C HIS A 180 -4.89 -8.83 16.23
N THR A 181 -5.10 -9.37 15.03
CA THR A 181 -6.33 -10.12 14.69
C THR A 181 -6.41 -11.41 15.49
N GLY A 182 -5.32 -12.18 15.58
CA GLY A 182 -5.27 -13.40 16.40
C GLY A 182 -5.55 -13.12 17.88
N MET A 183 -4.97 -12.06 18.44
CA MET A 183 -5.26 -11.63 19.81
C MET A 183 -6.73 -11.25 20.01
N MET A 184 -7.30 -10.51 19.07
CA MET A 184 -8.71 -10.12 19.10
C MET A 184 -9.63 -11.35 19.00
N GLU A 185 -9.31 -12.32 18.15
CA GLU A 185 -10.07 -13.56 17.99
C GLU A 185 -10.06 -14.40 19.27
N VAL A 186 -8.91 -14.54 19.94
CA VAL A 186 -8.83 -15.21 21.26
C VAL A 186 -9.72 -14.49 22.28
N ALA A 187 -9.70 -13.16 22.30
CA ALA A 187 -10.56 -12.38 23.19
C ALA A 187 -12.05 -12.53 22.84
N PHE A 188 -12.40 -12.59 21.55
CA PHE A 188 -13.77 -12.82 21.08
C PHE A 188 -14.24 -14.21 21.51
N ALA A 189 -13.48 -15.25 21.20
CA ALA A 189 -13.81 -16.63 21.56
C ALA A 189 -14.00 -16.80 23.07
N LYS A 190 -13.10 -16.22 23.88
CA LYS A 190 -13.21 -16.25 25.35
C LYS A 190 -14.51 -15.59 25.82
N ARG A 191 -14.86 -14.42 25.28
CA ARG A 191 -16.11 -13.73 25.65
C ARG A 191 -17.36 -14.47 25.16
N ALA A 192 -17.38 -14.96 23.93
CA ALA A 192 -18.50 -15.73 23.37
C ALA A 192 -18.74 -17.09 24.07
N PHE A 193 -17.70 -17.63 24.70
CA PHE A 193 -17.84 -18.80 25.57
C PHE A 193 -18.68 -18.46 26.82
N HIS A 194 -18.39 -17.33 27.46
CA HIS A 194 -19.07 -16.88 28.68
C HIS A 194 -20.41 -16.18 28.44
N ASP A 195 -20.56 -15.48 27.31
CA ASP A 195 -21.73 -14.71 26.94
C ASP A 195 -22.38 -15.31 25.68
N PRO A 196 -23.53 -16.02 25.83
CA PRO A 196 -24.25 -16.61 24.72
C PRO A 196 -24.67 -15.62 23.63
N ASP A 197 -24.91 -14.35 23.97
CA ASP A 197 -25.38 -13.33 23.03
C ASP A 197 -24.30 -12.97 21.99
N LEU A 198 -23.04 -13.22 22.33
CA LEU A 198 -21.90 -12.98 21.44
C LEU A 198 -21.60 -14.15 20.50
N ARG A 199 -22.18 -15.33 20.69
CA ARG A 199 -21.87 -16.54 19.89
C ARG A 199 -22.21 -16.37 18.41
N MET A 200 -23.36 -15.77 18.12
CA MET A 200 -23.76 -15.53 16.74
C MET A 200 -22.80 -14.55 16.06
N ALA A 201 -22.45 -13.46 16.75
CA ALA A 201 -21.48 -12.50 16.25
C ALA A 201 -20.11 -13.15 16.02
N HIS A 202 -19.65 -13.99 16.96
CA HIS A 202 -18.40 -14.73 16.82
C HIS A 202 -18.41 -15.68 15.62
N ASN A 203 -19.50 -16.41 15.40
CA ASN A 203 -19.64 -17.28 14.22
C ASN A 203 -19.61 -16.49 12.91
N VAL A 204 -20.31 -15.35 12.84
CA VAL A 204 -20.28 -14.46 11.67
C VAL A 204 -18.86 -13.95 11.44
N HIS A 205 -18.17 -13.49 12.49
CA HIS A 205 -16.78 -13.07 12.40
C HIS A 205 -15.87 -14.20 11.88
N LYS A 206 -15.95 -15.39 12.46
CA LYS A 206 -15.15 -16.54 12.04
C LYS A 206 -15.36 -16.90 10.58
N MET A 207 -16.62 -17.02 10.15
CA MET A 207 -16.94 -17.39 8.76
C MET A 207 -16.50 -16.31 7.76
N SER A 208 -16.73 -15.04 8.10
CA SER A 208 -16.31 -13.92 7.25
C SER A 208 -14.79 -13.76 7.21
N SER A 209 -14.07 -14.00 8.31
CA SER A 209 -12.60 -14.01 8.35
C SER A 209 -12.01 -15.16 7.53
N LEU A 210 -12.58 -16.37 7.63
CA LEU A 210 -12.15 -17.51 6.81
C LEU A 210 -12.38 -17.25 5.32
N PHE A 211 -13.58 -16.78 4.96
CA PHE A 211 -13.94 -16.49 3.57
C PHE A 211 -13.11 -15.32 3.02
N GLY A 212 -12.95 -14.25 3.80
CA GLY A 212 -12.12 -13.10 3.44
C GLY A 212 -10.65 -13.47 3.28
N GLY A 213 -10.11 -14.31 4.16
CA GLY A 213 -8.74 -14.83 4.04
C GLY A 213 -8.55 -15.70 2.79
N ALA A 214 -9.53 -16.55 2.47
CA ALA A 214 -9.52 -17.33 1.24
C ALA A 214 -9.56 -16.44 -0.02
N LEU A 215 -10.40 -15.40 -0.03
CA LEU A 215 -10.46 -14.43 -1.12
C LEU A 215 -9.17 -13.61 -1.25
N PHE A 216 -8.55 -13.23 -0.14
CA PHE A 216 -7.25 -12.54 -0.15
C PHE A 216 -6.15 -13.40 -0.78
N ILE A 217 -6.08 -14.68 -0.41
CA ILE A 217 -5.13 -15.62 -1.02
C ILE A 217 -5.46 -15.86 -2.50
N ALA A 218 -6.74 -16.00 -2.83
CA ALA A 218 -7.19 -16.20 -4.21
C ALA A 218 -6.87 -14.99 -5.10
N ASP A 219 -6.99 -13.77 -4.59
CA ASP A 219 -6.63 -12.53 -5.31
C ASP A 219 -5.16 -12.54 -5.73
N ASP A 220 -4.28 -13.11 -4.89
CA ASP A 220 -2.85 -13.26 -5.16
C ASP A 220 -2.55 -14.44 -6.12
N LEU A 221 -3.23 -15.58 -5.97
CA LEU A 221 -3.00 -16.78 -6.79
C LEU A 221 -3.65 -16.72 -8.17
N PHE A 222 -4.79 -16.04 -8.26
CA PHE A 222 -5.61 -15.92 -9.46
C PHE A 222 -5.86 -14.44 -9.79
N PRO A 223 -4.81 -13.66 -10.11
CA PRO A 223 -4.95 -12.25 -10.48
C PRO A 223 -5.82 -12.08 -11.72
N GLU A 224 -6.07 -13.16 -12.47
CA GLU A 224 -6.93 -13.15 -13.63
C GLU A 224 -8.45 -13.08 -13.32
N THR A 225 -8.86 -13.43 -12.09
CA THR A 225 -10.26 -13.48 -11.70
C THR A 225 -10.74 -12.10 -11.21
N PRO A 226 -11.77 -11.50 -11.84
CA PRO A 226 -12.26 -10.18 -11.46
C PRO A 226 -13.00 -10.22 -10.12
N PHE A 227 -13.06 -9.07 -9.43
CA PHE A 227 -13.86 -8.83 -8.22
C PHE A 227 -13.48 -9.63 -6.95
N LEU A 228 -12.42 -10.44 -6.95
CA LEU A 228 -11.96 -11.15 -5.74
C LEU A 228 -11.64 -10.17 -4.59
N HIS A 229 -10.93 -9.10 -4.90
CA HIS A 229 -10.62 -8.01 -3.97
C HIS A 229 -11.88 -7.35 -3.36
N ALA A 230 -12.89 -7.06 -4.19
CA ALA A 230 -14.16 -6.49 -3.74
C ALA A 230 -14.90 -7.47 -2.81
N GLY A 231 -14.85 -8.77 -3.13
CA GLY A 231 -15.38 -9.82 -2.25
C GLY A 231 -14.65 -9.85 -0.91
N TRP A 232 -13.32 -9.72 -0.91
CA TRP A 232 -12.51 -9.65 0.31
C TRP A 232 -12.92 -8.45 1.17
N HIS A 233 -13.08 -7.26 0.58
CA HIS A 233 -13.59 -6.07 1.27
C HIS A 233 -14.93 -6.33 1.95
N LEU A 234 -15.87 -6.94 1.23
CA LEU A 234 -17.22 -7.19 1.74
C LEU A 234 -17.20 -8.19 2.91
N ALA A 235 -16.44 -9.27 2.78
CA ALA A 235 -16.25 -10.25 3.84
C ALA A 235 -15.61 -9.59 5.08
N ALA A 236 -14.56 -8.79 4.89
CA ALA A 236 -13.91 -8.07 5.96
C ALA A 236 -14.85 -7.06 6.65
N ALA A 237 -15.68 -6.32 5.90
CA ALA A 237 -16.67 -5.41 6.47
C ALA A 237 -17.70 -6.13 7.35
N VAL A 238 -18.18 -7.31 6.91
CA VAL A 238 -19.07 -8.17 7.72
C VAL A 238 -18.36 -8.63 9.00
N GLY A 239 -17.11 -9.08 8.90
CA GLY A 239 -16.32 -9.50 10.04
C GLY A 239 -16.06 -8.38 11.05
N VAL A 240 -15.77 -7.17 10.58
CA VAL A 240 -15.60 -5.97 11.41
C VAL A 240 -16.91 -5.57 12.09
N SER A 241 -18.04 -5.63 11.36
CA SER A 241 -19.37 -5.38 11.94
C SER A 241 -19.66 -6.32 13.11
N ALA A 242 -19.31 -7.60 12.98
CA ALA A 242 -19.41 -8.56 14.06
C ALA A 242 -18.48 -8.22 15.25
N CYS A 243 -17.23 -7.82 14.98
CA CYS A 243 -16.30 -7.38 16.03
C CYS A 243 -16.79 -6.18 16.83
N ASN A 244 -17.54 -5.26 16.21
CA ASN A 244 -18.06 -4.09 16.92
C ASN A 244 -18.98 -4.46 18.09
N LYS A 245 -19.60 -5.66 18.06
CA LYS A 245 -20.37 -6.19 19.21
C LYS A 245 -19.53 -6.37 20.47
N LEU A 246 -18.21 -6.56 20.36
CA LEU A 246 -17.29 -6.64 21.50
C LEU A 246 -17.11 -5.31 22.26
N LEU A 247 -17.54 -4.20 21.65
CA LEU A 247 -17.40 -2.85 22.21
C LEU A 247 -18.70 -2.34 22.85
N HIS A 248 -19.79 -3.09 22.68
CA HIS A 248 -21.07 -2.83 23.36
C HIS A 248 -21.06 -3.43 24.76
#